data_AF-A0A1U7II85-F1
#
_entry.id   AF-A0A1U7II85-F1
#
_cell.length_a   1.000
_cell.length_b   1.000
_cell.length_c   1.000
_cell.angle_alpha   90.00
_cell.angle_beta   90.00
_cell.angle_gamma   90.00
#
_symmetry.space_group_name_H-M   'P 1'
#
loop_
_entity.id
_entity.type
_entity.pdbx_description
1 polymer ?
#
loop_
_entity_poly.entity_id
_entity_poly.type
_entity_poly.pdbx_seq_one_letter_code
_entity_poly.pdbx_strand_id
1 'polypeptide(L)'
;MNTDEHRWKINDITEKIIGRAFQVSNGLGCGFLEKVYENALVHELRKLGLKVHPQYPIKVYYDGVIVGEFAADLLVENCILVELKAIKTLTDKEHAQCLNYIKATKLPLCLLINFGNPKVEIKRIAGNINPIHPQTT
;
A
#
# COMPACT_ATOMS: atom_id res chain seq x y z
N MET A 1 -13.89 0.25 19.75
CA MET A 1 -14.15 0.30 18.29
C MET A 1 -14.47 -1.12 17.85
N ASN A 2 -15.66 -1.37 17.31
CA ASN A 2 -16.08 -2.73 16.92
C ASN A 2 -15.29 -3.18 15.67
N THR A 3 -15.00 -4.48 15.55
CA THR A 3 -14.27 -5.08 14.42
C THR A 3 -14.90 -4.72 13.07
N ASP A 4 -16.22 -4.60 13.01
CA ASP A 4 -16.96 -4.26 11.79
C ASP A 4 -16.75 -2.81 11.34
N GLU A 5 -16.68 -1.88 12.29
CA GLU A 5 -16.46 -0.45 12.03
C GLU A 5 -15.04 -0.20 11.49
N HIS A 6 -14.06 -0.90 12.05
CA HIS A 6 -12.68 -0.83 11.56
C HIS A 6 -12.55 -1.39 10.14
N ARG A 7 -13.20 -2.53 9.86
CA ARG A 7 -13.22 -3.13 8.53
C ARG A 7 -13.92 -2.23 7.50
N TRP A 8 -15.04 -1.61 7.88
CA TRP A 8 -15.74 -0.64 7.04
C TRP A 8 -14.84 0.53 6.67
N LYS A 9 -14.17 1.14 7.66
CA LYS A 9 -13.25 2.26 7.43
C LYS A 9 -12.10 1.89 6.49
N ILE A 10 -11.50 0.71 6.65
CA ILE A 10 -10.45 0.22 5.74
C ILE A 10 -10.99 0.07 4.31
N ASN A 11 -12.18 -0.49 4.14
CA ASN A 11 -12.79 -0.65 2.82
C ASN A 11 -13.05 0.70 2.14
N ASP A 12 -13.64 1.67 2.86
CA ASP A 12 -13.89 3.02 2.35
C ASP A 12 -12.59 3.71 1.89
N ILE A 13 -11.51 3.64 2.69
CA ILE A 13 -10.22 4.21 2.30
C ILE A 13 -9.64 3.47 1.08
N THR A 14 -9.76 2.13 1.04
CA THR A 14 -9.30 1.31 -0.09
C THR A 14 -10.00 1.72 -1.38
N GLU A 15 -11.32 1.88 -1.36
CA GLU A 15 -12.13 2.29 -2.51
C GLU A 15 -11.72 3.69 -3.01
N LYS A 16 -11.48 4.64 -2.09
CA LYS A 16 -10.95 5.96 -2.44
C LYS A 16 -9.60 5.88 -3.12
N ILE A 17 -8.68 5.06 -2.60
CA ILE A 17 -7.36 4.86 -3.22
C ILE A 17 -7.49 4.31 -4.64
N ILE A 18 -8.29 3.25 -4.80
CA ILE A 18 -8.53 2.61 -6.09
C ILE A 18 -9.14 3.59 -7.09
N GLY A 19 -10.16 4.35 -6.68
CA GLY A 19 -10.79 5.36 -7.52
C GLY A 19 -9.81 6.44 -8.00
N ARG A 20 -8.90 6.90 -7.12
CA ARG A 20 -7.84 7.84 -7.50
C ARG A 20 -6.79 7.21 -8.41
N ALA A 21 -6.43 5.95 -8.23
CA ALA A 21 -5.53 5.24 -9.14
C ALA A 21 -6.10 5.18 -10.56
N PHE A 22 -7.39 4.89 -10.73
CA PHE A 22 -8.03 4.95 -12.04
C PHE A 22 -8.03 6.37 -12.62
N GLN A 23 -8.29 7.41 -11.80
CA GLN A 23 -8.23 8.79 -12.29
C GLN A 23 -6.83 9.17 -12.77
N VAL A 24 -5.78 8.77 -12.04
CA VAL A 24 -4.38 8.97 -12.44
C VAL A 24 -4.11 8.27 -13.77
N SER A 25 -4.51 7.01 -13.91
CA SER A 25 -4.32 6.24 -15.15
C SER A 25 -5.07 6.85 -16.33
N ASN A 26 -6.28 7.35 -16.14
CA ASN A 26 -7.05 8.00 -17.20
C ASN A 26 -6.44 9.33 -17.63
N GLY A 27 -5.78 10.05 -16.71
CA GLY A 27 -5.13 11.33 -17.00
C GLY A 27 -3.74 11.19 -17.63
N LEU A 28 -2.95 10.21 -17.19
CA LEU A 28 -1.56 10.03 -17.64
C LEU A 28 -1.37 8.94 -18.70
N GLY A 29 -2.28 7.97 -18.79
CA GLY A 29 -2.04 6.75 -19.55
C GLY A 29 -0.96 5.87 -18.92
N CYS A 30 -0.42 4.92 -19.70
CA CYS A 30 0.69 4.05 -19.32
C CYS A 30 1.99 4.46 -20.04
N GLY A 31 3.16 4.05 -19.50
CA GLY A 31 4.48 4.27 -20.12
C GLY A 31 5.42 5.20 -19.36
N PHE A 32 4.94 5.88 -18.32
CA PHE A 32 5.80 6.65 -17.41
C PHE A 32 6.51 5.76 -16.39
N LEU A 33 7.55 6.34 -15.75
CA LEU A 33 8.23 5.73 -14.61
C LEU A 33 7.31 5.65 -13.39
N GLU A 34 7.52 4.65 -12.54
CA GLU A 34 6.79 4.41 -11.29
C GLU A 34 6.65 5.67 -10.42
N LYS A 35 7.74 6.45 -10.29
CA LYS A 35 7.77 7.69 -9.51
C LYS A 35 6.76 8.75 -9.97
N VAL A 36 6.42 8.77 -11.27
CA VAL A 36 5.42 9.70 -11.81
C VAL A 36 4.02 9.34 -11.29
N TYR A 37 3.68 8.05 -11.30
CA TYR A 37 2.40 7.58 -10.75
C TYR A 37 2.32 7.76 -9.24
N GLU A 38 3.43 7.55 -8.51
CA GLU A 38 3.51 7.85 -7.07
C GLU A 38 3.17 9.30 -6.79
N ASN A 39 3.85 10.24 -7.43
CA ASN A 39 3.63 11.67 -7.23
C ASN A 39 2.19 12.09 -7.58
N ALA A 40 1.65 11.55 -8.68
CA ALA A 40 0.28 11.81 -9.10
C ALA A 40 -0.75 11.26 -8.10
N LEU A 41 -0.54 10.03 -7.60
CA LEU A 41 -1.44 9.42 -6.63
C LEU A 41 -1.38 10.13 -5.28
N VAL A 42 -0.18 10.54 -4.81
CA VAL A 42 -0.04 11.40 -3.62
C VAL A 42 -0.88 12.67 -3.75
N HIS A 43 -0.78 13.35 -4.90
CA HIS A 43 -1.53 14.58 -5.15
C HIS A 43 -3.04 14.34 -5.10
N GLU A 44 -3.53 13.31 -5.79
CA GLU A 44 -4.96 12.98 -5.83
C GLU A 44 -5.53 12.55 -4.48
N LEU A 45 -4.77 11.78 -3.69
CA LEU A 45 -5.21 11.35 -2.36
C LEU A 45 -5.23 12.52 -1.37
N ARG A 46 -4.24 13.41 -1.42
CA ARG A 46 -4.23 14.62 -0.58
C ARG A 46 -5.37 15.58 -0.93
N LYS A 47 -5.78 15.67 -2.20
CA LYS A 47 -6.98 16.43 -2.60
C LYS A 47 -8.27 15.90 -1.98
N LEU A 48 -8.34 14.60 -1.66
CA LEU A 48 -9.44 14.01 -0.91
C LEU A 48 -9.34 14.23 0.61
N GLY A 49 -8.32 14.96 1.08
CA GLY A 49 -8.06 15.19 2.50
C GLY A 49 -7.44 14.00 3.23
N LEU A 50 -6.98 12.97 2.51
CA LEU A 50 -6.34 11.80 3.13
C LEU A 50 -4.92 12.14 3.58
N LYS A 51 -4.54 11.58 4.73
CA LYS A 51 -3.17 11.60 5.25
C LYS A 51 -2.32 10.60 4.46
N VAL A 52 -1.29 11.10 3.76
CA VAL A 52 -0.42 10.30 2.90
C VAL A 52 1.05 10.56 3.22
N HIS A 53 1.77 9.49 3.55
CA HIS A 53 3.21 9.45 3.75
C HIS A 53 3.88 8.75 2.56
N PRO A 54 4.49 9.49 1.63
CA PRO A 54 5.28 8.88 0.56
C PRO A 54 6.59 8.33 1.10
N GLN A 55 7.11 7.29 0.45
CA GLN A 55 8.38 6.62 0.79
C GLN A 55 8.45 6.26 2.27
N TYR A 56 7.39 5.61 2.77
CA TYR A 56 7.26 5.28 4.19
C TYR A 56 8.29 4.22 4.59
N PRO A 57 9.21 4.52 5.53
CA PRO A 57 10.29 3.62 5.90
C PRO A 57 9.77 2.39 6.64
N ILE A 58 10.27 1.22 6.26
CA ILE A 58 9.96 -0.08 6.85
C ILE A 58 11.26 -0.74 7.31
N LYS A 59 11.34 -1.03 8.60
CA LYS A 59 12.47 -1.75 9.20
C LYS A 59 12.16 -3.23 9.27
N VAL A 60 13.11 -4.04 8.81
CA VAL A 60 13.04 -5.51 8.90
C VAL A 60 13.97 -5.97 10.01
N TYR A 61 13.39 -6.70 10.95
CA TYR A 61 14.09 -7.25 12.10
C TYR A 61 14.35 -8.74 11.90
N TYR A 62 15.56 -9.18 12.21
CA TYR A 62 15.94 -10.58 12.36
C TYR A 62 16.71 -10.71 13.68
N ASP A 63 16.23 -11.60 14.56
CA ASP A 63 16.80 -11.80 15.90
C ASP A 63 16.95 -10.49 16.71
N GLY A 64 15.91 -9.66 16.68
CA GLY A 64 15.90 -8.36 17.38
C GLY A 64 16.77 -7.27 16.73
N VAL A 65 17.58 -7.60 15.72
CA VAL A 65 18.47 -6.66 15.03
C VAL A 65 17.83 -6.20 13.71
N ILE A 66 18.01 -4.92 13.37
CA ILE A 66 17.60 -4.38 12.06
C ILE A 66 18.57 -4.93 11.00
N VAL A 67 18.05 -5.71 10.06
CA VAL A 67 18.82 -6.31 8.95
C VAL A 67 18.47 -5.72 7.59
N GLY A 68 17.49 -4.82 7.54
CA GLY A 68 17.11 -4.15 6.31
C GLY A 68 16.23 -2.95 6.56
N GLU A 69 16.42 -1.93 5.73
CA GLU A 69 15.56 -0.76 5.65
C GLU A 69 15.03 -0.66 4.22
N PHE A 70 13.72 -0.68 4.10
CA PHE A 70 12.99 -0.54 2.84
C PHE A 70 12.07 0.66 2.94
N ALA A 71 11.43 1.02 1.83
CA ALA A 71 10.35 1.99 1.81
C ALA A 71 9.19 1.40 1.02
N ALA A 72 7.97 1.49 1.57
CA ALA A 72 6.77 1.35 0.77
C ALA A 72 6.51 2.68 0.06
N ASP A 73 5.94 2.64 -1.15
CA ASP A 73 5.69 3.86 -1.91
C ASP A 73 4.80 4.83 -1.15
N LEU A 74 3.71 4.33 -0.53
CA LEU A 74 2.83 5.15 0.31
C LEU A 74 2.37 4.41 1.57
N LEU A 75 2.21 5.16 2.65
CA LEU A 75 1.33 4.82 3.77
C LEU A 75 0.17 5.82 3.82
N VAL A 76 -1.06 5.32 3.72
CA VAL A 76 -2.30 6.11 3.71
C VAL A 76 -3.06 5.88 5.02
N GLU A 77 -3.51 6.97 5.65
CA GLU A 77 -4.29 6.97 6.90
C GLU A 77 -3.65 6.18 8.06
N ASN A 78 -2.35 5.95 7.99
CA ASN A 78 -1.58 5.10 8.93
C ASN A 78 -2.09 3.65 9.02
N CYS A 79 -2.83 3.16 8.02
CA CYS A 79 -3.44 1.83 8.07
C CYS A 79 -3.29 1.02 6.77
N ILE A 80 -3.07 1.66 5.62
CA ILE A 80 -2.98 0.98 4.33
C ILE A 80 -1.66 1.32 3.67
N LEU A 81 -0.86 0.29 3.40
CA LEU A 81 0.30 0.41 2.52
C LEU A 81 -0.17 0.42 1.06
N VAL A 82 0.51 1.19 0.22
CA VAL A 82 0.35 1.14 -1.23
C VAL A 82 1.73 0.94 -1.83
N GLU A 83 1.84 -0.08 -2.68
CA GLU A 83 3.01 -0.37 -3.49
C GLU A 83 2.61 -0.20 -4.96
N LEU A 84 3.38 0.60 -5.69
CA LEU A 84 3.15 0.92 -7.08
C LEU A 84 4.11 0.15 -7.95
N LYS A 85 3.66 -0.20 -9.15
CA LYS A 85 4.48 -0.78 -10.20
C LYS A 85 4.15 -0.13 -11.54
N ALA A 86 5.13 -0.08 -12.43
CA ALA A 86 4.95 0.31 -13.84
C ALA A 86 5.57 -0.75 -14.75
N ILE A 87 5.14 -2.01 -14.59
CA ILE A 87 5.72 -3.18 -15.28
C ILE A 87 4.68 -3.93 -16.10
N LYS A 88 5.12 -4.68 -17.11
CA LYS A 88 4.23 -5.41 -18.02
C LYS A 88 3.35 -6.44 -17.31
N THR A 89 3.86 -7.10 -16.27
CA THR A 89 3.14 -8.18 -15.59
C THR A 89 3.58 -8.27 -14.13
N LEU A 90 2.61 -8.30 -13.21
CA LEU A 90 2.86 -8.61 -11.81
C LEU A 90 3.14 -10.10 -11.63
N THR A 91 4.14 -10.43 -10.83
CA THR A 91 4.50 -11.81 -10.47
C THR A 91 4.23 -12.07 -8.98
N ASP A 92 4.52 -13.28 -8.53
CA ASP A 92 4.45 -13.63 -7.11
C ASP A 92 5.49 -12.89 -6.26
N LYS A 93 6.56 -12.36 -6.88
CA LYS A 93 7.59 -11.58 -6.20
C LYS A 93 7.01 -10.30 -5.59
N GLU A 94 6.27 -9.51 -6.37
CA GLU A 94 5.66 -8.26 -5.92
C GLU A 94 4.58 -8.54 -4.85
N HIS A 95 3.84 -9.65 -5.00
CA HIS A 95 2.89 -10.09 -3.99
C HIS A 95 3.57 -10.46 -2.66
N ALA A 96 4.66 -11.25 -2.72
CA ALA A 96 5.42 -11.65 -1.55
C ALA A 96 6.08 -10.44 -0.85
N GLN A 97 6.56 -9.45 -1.59
CA GLN A 97 7.08 -8.19 -1.04
C GLN A 97 6.01 -7.49 -0.18
N CYS A 98 4.79 -7.35 -0.70
CA CYS A 98 3.68 -6.74 0.03
C CYS A 98 3.34 -7.51 1.32
N LEU A 99 3.32 -8.85 1.27
CA LEU A 99 3.12 -9.69 2.46
C LEU A 99 4.22 -9.48 3.52
N ASN A 100 5.47 -9.34 3.10
CA ASN A 100 6.59 -9.08 4.00
C ASN A 100 6.47 -7.70 4.65
N TYR A 101 6.06 -6.67 3.91
CA TYR A 101 5.82 -5.34 4.46
C TYR A 101 4.66 -5.30 5.46
N ILE A 102 3.56 -6.01 5.17
CA ILE A 102 2.46 -6.21 6.11
C ILE A 102 2.97 -6.84 7.41
N LYS A 103 3.76 -7.91 7.32
CA LYS A 103 4.33 -8.59 8.50
C LYS A 103 5.26 -7.68 9.31
N ALA A 104 6.12 -6.93 8.63
CA ALA A 104 7.10 -6.04 9.27
C ALA A 104 6.43 -4.84 9.96
N THR A 105 5.38 -4.28 9.35
CA THR A 105 4.68 -3.09 9.87
C THR A 105 3.49 -3.42 10.78
N LYS A 106 3.02 -4.68 10.78
CA LYS A 106 1.79 -5.13 11.44
C LYS A 106 0.53 -4.39 10.95
N LEU A 107 0.59 -3.79 9.76
CA LEU A 107 -0.55 -3.12 9.15
C LEU A 107 -1.50 -4.13 8.50
N PRO A 108 -2.81 -3.85 8.45
CA PRO A 108 -3.81 -4.83 8.00
C PRO A 108 -3.78 -5.11 6.50
N LEU A 109 -3.29 -4.17 5.69
CA LEU A 109 -3.52 -4.20 4.25
C LEU A 109 -2.38 -3.55 3.47
N CYS A 110 -2.05 -4.16 2.32
CA CYS A 110 -1.30 -3.53 1.24
C CYS A 110 -2.12 -3.58 -0.06
N LEU A 111 -2.15 -2.46 -0.78
CA LEU A 111 -2.63 -2.37 -2.16
C LEU A 111 -1.44 -2.38 -3.10
N LEU A 112 -1.35 -3.41 -3.95
CA LEU A 112 -0.39 -3.47 -5.05
C LEU A 112 -1.07 -2.98 -6.33
N ILE A 113 -0.60 -1.88 -6.88
CA ILE A 113 -1.21 -1.20 -8.04
C ILE A 113 -0.19 -1.14 -9.17
N ASN A 114 -0.54 -1.71 -10.33
CA ASN A 114 0.32 -1.71 -11.51
C ASN A 114 -0.25 -0.81 -12.62
N PHE A 115 0.52 0.19 -13.00
CA PHE A 115 0.26 1.14 -14.09
C PHE A 115 1.00 0.80 -15.40
N GLY A 116 1.66 -0.36 -15.47
CA GLY A 116 2.45 -0.74 -16.65
C GLY A 116 1.63 -1.07 -17.89
N ASN A 117 0.30 -1.18 -17.78
CA ASN A 117 -0.62 -1.49 -18.87
C ASN A 117 -1.71 -0.40 -18.98
N PRO A 118 -2.37 -0.24 -20.14
CA PRO A 118 -3.47 0.73 -20.31
C PRO A 118 -4.61 0.56 -19.28
N LYS A 119 -4.83 -0.68 -18.82
CA LYS A 119 -5.73 -0.99 -17.72
C LYS A 119 -4.91 -1.18 -16.44
N VAL A 120 -5.22 -0.41 -15.41
CA VAL A 120 -4.63 -0.59 -14.08
C VAL A 120 -4.98 -1.97 -13.52
N GLU A 121 -3.96 -2.69 -13.07
CA GLU A 121 -4.14 -3.92 -12.30
C GLU A 121 -4.01 -3.61 -10.82
N ILE A 122 -4.91 -4.14 -10.00
CA ILE A 122 -4.94 -3.89 -8.56
C ILE A 122 -5.07 -5.22 -7.84
N LYS A 123 -4.17 -5.49 -6.90
CA LYS A 123 -4.25 -6.61 -5.97
C LYS A 123 -4.38 -6.09 -4.56
N ARG A 124 -5.43 -6.55 -3.86
CA ARG A 124 -5.66 -6.28 -2.45
C ARG A 124 -5.10 -7.43 -1.61
N ILE A 125 -4.11 -7.14 -0.78
CA ILE A 125 -3.37 -8.13 0.00
C ILE A 125 -3.64 -7.86 1.49
N ALA A 126 -4.35 -8.77 2.15
CA ALA A 126 -4.68 -8.65 3.56
C ALA A 126 -3.72 -9.47 4.41
N GLY A 127 -3.29 -8.90 5.54
CA GLY A 127 -2.53 -9.63 6.55
C GLY A 127 -3.44 -10.52 7.39
N ASN A 128 -3.02 -11.77 7.61
CA ASN A 128 -3.56 -12.56 8.73
C ASN A 128 -2.93 -12.04 10.03
N ILE A 129 -3.45 -10.93 10.55
CA ILE A 129 -3.03 -10.46 11.87
C ILE A 129 -3.72 -11.36 12.90
N ASN A 130 -3.02 -12.39 13.36
CA ASN A 130 -3.39 -13.01 14.64
C ASN A 130 -3.24 -11.90 15.70
N PRO A 131 -4.25 -11.69 16.58
CA PRO A 131 -4.11 -10.72 17.66
C PRO A 131 -2.87 -11.11 18.47
N ILE A 132 -1.84 -10.27 18.40
CA ILE A 132 -0.64 -10.43 19.21
C ILE A 132 -1.13 -10.19 20.63
N HIS A 133 -1.20 -11.25 21.44
CA HIS A 133 -1.39 -11.09 22.87
C HIS A 133 -0.34 -10.07 23.35
N PRO A 134 -0.74 -8.99 24.03
CA PRO A 134 0.22 -8.07 24.60
C PRO A 134 1.12 -8.89 25.53
N GLN A 135 2.42 -8.92 25.24
CA GLN A 135 3.40 -9.32 26.23
C GLN A 135 3.35 -8.26 27.31
N THR A 136 2.65 -8.59 28.39
CA THR A 136 2.60 -7.81 29.63
C THR A 136 4.05 -7.59 30.08
N THR A 137 4.46 -6.33 30.20
CA THR A 137 5.58 -5.92 31.05
C THR A 137 5.01 -5.02 32.13
#